data_AF-A0A970F314-F1
#
_entry.id   AF-A0A970F314-F1
#
_cell.length_a   1.000
_cell.length_b   1.000
_cell.length_c   1.000
_cell.angle_alpha   90.00
_cell.angle_beta   90.00
_cell.angle_gamma   90.00
#
_symmetry.space_group_name_H-M   'P 1'
#
loop_
_entity.id
_entity.type
_entity.pdbx_description
1 polymer ?
#
loop_
_entity_poly.entity_id
_entity_poly.type
_entity_poly.pdbx_seq_one_letter_code
_entity_poly.pdbx_strand_id
1 'polypeptide(L)'
;MQYRDLLSRIGQRIRETREWKGLSQTQLSEASDITDSFLSQIERGRKAPSMDKYCRISAALHVDPSLLMAPGDDERAKALRELMVTLSDCPLDLIYTATEISKQLVSYDKTIRKGPED
;
A
#
# COMPACT_ATOMS: atom_id res chain seq x y z
N MET A 1 -13.93 -6.78 14.45
CA MET A 1 -13.92 -5.67 13.47
C MET A 1 -15.25 -5.67 12.73
N GLN A 2 -15.99 -4.56 12.69
CA GLN A 2 -17.23 -4.49 11.90
C GLN A 2 -16.89 -4.42 10.41
N TYR A 3 -17.68 -5.09 9.56
CA TYR A 3 -17.45 -5.13 8.11
C TYR A 3 -17.34 -3.73 7.47
N ARG A 4 -18.12 -2.77 7.96
CA ARG A 4 -18.09 -1.37 7.48
C ARG A 4 -16.74 -0.70 7.77
N ASP A 5 -16.14 -0.96 8.92
CA ASP A 5 -14.82 -0.44 9.27
C ASP A 5 -13.74 -0.98 8.32
N LEU A 6 -13.85 -2.26 7.94
CA LEU A 6 -12.94 -2.87 6.97
C LEU A 6 -13.03 -2.19 5.60
N LEU A 7 -14.25 -1.93 5.11
CA LEU A 7 -14.45 -1.25 3.83
C LEU A 7 -13.90 0.19 3.85
N SER A 8 -14.12 0.94 4.94
CA SER A 8 -13.57 2.28 5.10
C SER A 8 -12.04 2.28 5.04
N ARG A 9 -11.39 1.33 5.72
CA ARG A 9 -9.91 1.23 5.74
C ARG A 9 -9.34 0.82 4.39
N ILE A 10 -9.96 -0.15 3.70
CA ILE A 10 -9.56 -0.54 2.34
C ILE A 10 -9.73 0.64 1.38
N GLY A 11 -10.88 1.32 1.44
CA GLY A 11 -11.17 2.49 0.61
C GLY A 11 -10.16 3.62 0.83
N GLN A 12 -9.84 3.90 2.10
CA GLN A 12 -8.84 4.91 2.46
C GLN A 12 -7.46 4.56 1.88
N ARG A 13 -7.02 3.29 1.96
CA ARG A 13 -5.71 2.90 1.42
C ARG A 13 -5.63 2.96 -0.09
N ILE A 14 -6.72 2.60 -0.79
CA ILE A 14 -6.83 2.79 -2.24
C ILE A 14 -6.63 4.27 -2.58
N ARG A 15 -7.33 5.15 -1.86
CA ARG A 15 -7.24 6.60 -2.04
C ARG A 15 -5.83 7.12 -1.75
N GLU A 16 -5.25 6.77 -0.61
CA GLU A 16 -3.90 7.19 -0.21
C GLU A 16 -2.86 6.74 -1.23
N THR A 17 -2.92 5.48 -1.66
CA THR A 17 -2.00 4.93 -2.68
C THR A 17 -2.16 5.65 -4.02
N ARG A 18 -3.42 5.92 -4.43
CA ARG A 18 -3.73 6.68 -5.65
C ARG A 18 -3.13 8.09 -5.58
N GLU A 19 -3.35 8.80 -4.48
CA GLU A 19 -2.85 10.15 -4.26
C GLU A 19 -1.32 10.18 -4.20
N TRP A 20 -0.70 9.19 -3.56
CA TRP A 20 0.75 9.03 -3.51
C TRP A 20 1.36 8.84 -4.92
N LYS A 21 0.68 8.08 -5.78
CA LYS A 21 1.06 7.89 -7.19
C LYS A 21 0.67 9.06 -8.11
N GLY A 22 0.11 10.14 -7.57
CA GLY A 22 -0.27 11.32 -8.34
C GLY A 22 -1.43 11.09 -9.33
N LEU A 23 -2.22 10.04 -9.13
CA LEU A 23 -3.32 9.69 -10.02
C LEU A 23 -4.62 10.40 -9.61
N SER A 24 -5.39 10.89 -10.57
CA SER A 24 -6.78 11.31 -10.37
C SER A 24 -7.71 10.10 -10.23
N GLN A 25 -8.92 10.30 -9.68
CA GLN A 25 -9.92 9.22 -9.65
C GLN A 25 -10.25 8.70 -11.05
N THR A 26 -10.36 9.59 -12.03
CA THR A 26 -10.63 9.23 -13.44
C THR A 26 -9.49 8.41 -14.04
N GLN A 27 -8.24 8.76 -13.77
CA GLN A 27 -7.09 7.97 -14.27
C GLN A 27 -7.10 6.55 -13.70
N LEU A 28 -7.38 6.40 -12.40
CA LEU A 28 -7.44 5.08 -11.77
C LEU A 28 -8.66 4.27 -12.23
N SER A 29 -9.82 4.90 -12.35
CA SER A 29 -11.05 4.21 -12.78
C SER A 29 -10.93 3.71 -14.21
N GLU A 30 -10.37 4.51 -15.13
CA GLU A 30 -10.06 4.12 -16.50
C GLU A 30 -9.06 2.95 -16.53
N ALA A 31 -7.94 3.06 -15.82
CA ALA A 31 -6.90 2.03 -15.78
C ALA A 31 -7.38 0.70 -15.14
N SER A 32 -8.37 0.77 -14.24
CA SER A 32 -8.95 -0.41 -13.59
C SER A 32 -10.26 -0.89 -14.23
N ASP A 33 -10.71 -0.27 -15.33
CA ASP A 33 -11.95 -0.59 -16.04
C ASP A 33 -13.20 -0.60 -15.12
N ILE A 34 -13.34 0.47 -14.34
CA ILE A 34 -14.52 0.74 -13.49
C ILE A 34 -14.98 2.19 -13.69
N THR A 35 -16.16 2.52 -13.17
CA THR A 35 -16.65 3.91 -13.25
C THR A 35 -16.11 4.77 -12.10
N ASP A 36 -15.92 6.06 -12.36
CA ASP A 36 -15.49 7.07 -11.36
C ASP A 36 -16.41 7.07 -10.14
N SER A 37 -17.73 6.96 -10.37
CA SER A 37 -18.72 6.87 -9.29
C SER A 37 -18.54 5.62 -8.42
N PHE A 38 -18.20 4.49 -9.03
CA PHE A 38 -17.93 3.25 -8.30
C PHE A 38 -16.63 3.36 -7.51
N LEU A 39 -15.55 3.85 -8.12
CA LEU A 39 -14.29 4.09 -7.41
C LEU A 39 -14.48 5.05 -6.23
N SER A 40 -15.20 6.16 -6.42
CA SER A 40 -15.52 7.12 -5.37
C SER A 40 -16.32 6.49 -4.22
N GLN A 41 -17.23 5.55 -4.50
CA GLN A 41 -17.95 4.81 -3.45
C GLN A 41 -17.04 3.84 -2.70
N ILE A 42 -16.08 3.21 -3.40
CA ILE A 42 -15.07 2.32 -2.78
C ILE A 42 -14.16 3.13 -1.86
N GLU A 43 -13.58 4.24 -2.34
CA GLU A 43 -12.63 5.07 -1.57
C GLU A 43 -13.26 5.65 -0.28
N ARG A 44 -14.59 5.80 -0.26
CA ARG A 44 -15.36 6.25 0.91
C ARG A 44 -15.91 5.11 1.79
N GLY A 45 -15.54 3.86 1.51
CA GLY A 45 -16.01 2.68 2.23
C GLY A 45 -17.52 2.38 2.07
N ARG A 46 -18.17 2.97 1.05
CA ARG A 46 -19.62 2.82 0.83
C ARG A 46 -19.99 1.60 -0.01
N LYS A 47 -19.06 1.11 -0.84
CA LYS A 47 -19.22 -0.14 -1.59
C LYS A 47 -17.98 -1.00 -1.52
N ALA A 48 -18.19 -2.30 -1.47
CA ALA A 48 -17.16 -3.30 -1.66
C ALA A 48 -16.99 -3.58 -3.17
N PRO A 49 -15.76 -3.59 -3.71
CA PRO A 49 -15.50 -4.18 -5.01
C PRO A 49 -15.67 -5.70 -4.97
N SER A 50 -15.95 -6.32 -6.11
CA SER A 50 -15.71 -7.76 -6.27
C SER A 50 -14.21 -8.04 -6.23
N MET A 51 -13.79 -9.28 -5.95
CA MET A 51 -12.36 -9.64 -5.94
C MET A 51 -11.67 -9.34 -7.28
N ASP A 52 -12.36 -9.57 -8.41
CA ASP A 52 -11.86 -9.18 -9.73
C ASP A 52 -11.53 -7.68 -9.82
N LYS A 53 -12.51 -6.82 -9.47
CA LYS A 53 -12.33 -5.36 -9.52
C LYS A 53 -11.28 -4.89 -8.52
N TYR A 54 -11.21 -5.53 -7.35
CA TYR A 54 -10.18 -5.27 -6.37
C TYR A 54 -8.78 -5.52 -6.93
N CYS A 55 -8.56 -6.69 -7.55
CA CYS A 55 -7.28 -7.00 -8.19
C CYS A 55 -6.95 -6.04 -9.34
N ARG A 56 -7.94 -5.62 -10.14
CA ARG A 56 -7.74 -4.61 -11.19
C ARG A 56 -7.34 -3.25 -10.63
N ILE A 57 -7.96 -2.81 -9.55
CA ILE A 57 -7.58 -1.57 -8.86
C ILE A 57 -6.14 -1.66 -8.34
N SER A 58 -5.78 -2.77 -7.67
CA SER A 58 -4.41 -2.97 -7.17
C SER A 58 -3.37 -3.01 -8.30
N ALA A 59 -3.69 -3.67 -9.42
CA ALA A 59 -2.83 -3.73 -10.58
C ALA A 59 -2.65 -2.37 -11.25
N ALA A 60 -3.73 -1.58 -11.40
CA ALA A 60 -3.67 -0.21 -11.91
C ALA A 60 -2.89 0.73 -10.98
N LEU A 61 -2.88 0.44 -9.68
CA LEU A 61 -2.03 1.10 -8.70
C LEU A 61 -0.61 0.53 -8.66
N HIS A 62 -0.26 -0.47 -9.47
CA HIS A 62 1.04 -1.14 -9.45
C HIS A 62 1.46 -1.64 -8.05
N VAL A 63 0.52 -2.13 -7.24
CA VAL A 63 0.81 -2.65 -5.89
C VAL A 63 0.23 -4.05 -5.69
N ASP A 64 0.84 -4.81 -4.78
CA ASP A 64 0.29 -6.09 -4.36
C ASP A 64 -1.08 -5.89 -3.65
N PRO A 65 -2.12 -6.67 -3.99
CA PRO A 65 -3.44 -6.51 -3.39
C PRO A 65 -3.46 -6.69 -1.86
N SER A 66 -2.56 -7.48 -1.28
CA SER A 66 -2.51 -7.66 0.18
C SER A 66 -2.18 -6.36 0.93
N LEU A 67 -1.47 -5.44 0.28
CA LEU A 67 -1.04 -4.16 0.86
C LEU A 67 -2.23 -3.26 1.22
N LEU A 68 -3.27 -3.30 0.38
CA LEU A 68 -4.49 -2.52 0.57
C LEU A 68 -5.46 -3.21 1.56
N MET A 69 -5.34 -4.53 1.73
CA MET A 69 -6.16 -5.35 2.63
C MET A 69 -5.61 -5.51 4.04
N ALA A 70 -4.32 -5.21 4.27
CA ALA A 70 -3.59 -5.50 5.51
C ALA A 70 -4.39 -5.14 6.80
N PRO A 71 -4.42 -5.97 7.85
CA PRO A 71 -5.29 -5.71 9.01
C PRO A 71 -4.80 -4.61 9.96
N GLY A 72 -3.54 -4.16 9.84
CA GLY A 72 -2.91 -3.19 10.76
C GLY A 72 -2.95 -1.73 10.28
N ASP A 73 -3.28 -0.82 11.18
CA ASP A 73 -3.22 0.64 11.01
C ASP A 73 -2.31 1.31 12.06
N ASP A 74 -1.53 0.53 12.80
CA ASP A 74 -0.49 1.09 13.65
C ASP A 74 0.61 1.78 12.81
N GLU A 75 1.41 2.60 13.48
CA GLU A 75 2.42 3.43 12.84
C GLU A 75 3.48 2.61 12.09
N ARG A 76 3.78 1.40 12.59
CA ARG A 76 4.71 0.47 11.94
C ARG A 76 4.12 -0.04 10.62
N ALA A 77 2.84 -0.46 10.62
CA ALA A 77 2.16 -0.93 9.42
C ALA A 77 2.05 0.17 8.36
N LYS A 78 1.81 1.42 8.78
CA LYS A 78 1.81 2.58 7.89
C LYS A 78 3.18 2.82 7.25
N ALA A 79 4.25 2.88 8.06
CA ALA A 79 5.60 3.10 7.56
C ALA A 79 6.06 2.00 6.57
N LEU A 80 5.78 0.73 6.89
CA LEU A 80 6.08 -0.38 5.98
C LEU A 80 5.29 -0.29 4.68
N ARG A 81 4.02 0.11 4.75
CA ARG A 81 3.18 0.30 3.57
C ARG A 81 3.73 1.40 2.66
N GLU A 82 4.04 2.55 3.23
CA GLU A 82 4.61 3.68 2.49
C GLU A 82 5.89 3.28 1.76
N LEU A 83 6.79 2.55 2.43
CA LEU A 83 8.00 2.00 1.81
C LEU A 83 7.66 1.06 0.63
N MET A 84 6.73 0.12 0.83
CA MET A 84 6.34 -0.83 -0.21
C MET A 84 5.68 -0.13 -1.40
N VAL A 85 4.82 0.87 -1.17
CA VAL A 85 4.23 1.69 -2.25
C VAL A 85 5.30 2.46 -3.00
N THR A 86 6.22 3.12 -2.27
CA THR A 86 7.32 3.91 -2.87
C THR A 86 8.17 3.06 -3.80
N LEU A 87 8.52 1.85 -3.37
CA LEU A 87 9.38 0.94 -4.13
C LEU A 87 8.63 0.20 -5.25
N SER A 88 7.30 0.23 -5.27
CA SER A 88 6.51 -0.60 -6.20
C SER A 88 6.66 -0.24 -7.68
N ASP A 89 6.98 1.03 -7.99
CA ASP A 89 7.25 1.50 -9.35
C ASP A 89 8.75 1.53 -9.69
N CYS A 90 9.61 1.10 -8.76
CA CYS A 90 11.05 1.12 -8.97
C CYS A 90 11.51 -0.05 -9.86
N PRO A 91 12.59 0.14 -10.64
CA PRO A 91 13.31 -0.96 -11.27
C PRO A 91 13.73 -2.04 -10.26
N LEU A 92 13.71 -3.30 -10.70
CA LEU A 92 13.96 -4.46 -9.82
C LEU A 92 15.34 -4.42 -9.15
N ASP A 93 16.36 -3.95 -9.86
CA ASP A 93 17.71 -3.74 -9.36
C ASP A 93 17.78 -2.69 -8.24
N LEU A 94 16.99 -1.61 -8.34
CA LEU A 94 16.87 -0.62 -7.28
C LEU A 94 16.17 -1.21 -6.04
N ILE A 95 15.14 -2.03 -6.22
CA ILE A 95 14.45 -2.72 -5.12
C ILE A 95 15.42 -3.68 -4.40
N TYR A 96 16.19 -4.47 -5.14
CA TYR A 96 17.21 -5.34 -4.55
C TYR A 96 18.28 -4.55 -3.80
N THR A 97 18.74 -3.45 -4.38
CA THR A 97 19.72 -2.56 -3.74
C THR A 97 19.17 -1.98 -2.43
N ALA A 98 17.96 -1.42 -2.45
CA ALA A 98 17.29 -0.88 -1.27
C ALA A 98 17.10 -1.95 -0.18
N THR A 99 16.77 -3.19 -0.58
CA THR A 99 16.65 -4.33 0.33
C THR A 99 17.98 -4.66 0.99
N GLU A 100 19.08 -4.67 0.24
CA GLU A 100 20.40 -4.99 0.78
C GLU A 100 20.91 -3.92 1.75
N ILE A 101 20.75 -2.64 1.38
CA ILE A 101 21.04 -1.51 2.28
C ILE A 101 20.19 -1.62 3.56
N SER A 102 18.92 -1.96 3.45
CA SER A 102 18.04 -2.14 4.61
C SER A 102 18.53 -3.25 5.55
N LYS A 103 19.05 -4.36 5.03
CA LYS A 103 19.64 -5.43 5.87
C LYS A 103 20.89 -4.94 6.60
N GLN A 104 21.74 -4.15 5.94
CA GLN A 104 22.94 -3.57 6.55
C GLN A 104 22.58 -2.57 7.66
N LEU A 105 21.56 -1.73 7.45
CA LEU A 105 21.06 -0.82 8.49
C LEU A 105 20.54 -1.60 9.71
N VAL A 106 19.80 -2.70 9.48
CA VAL A 106 19.29 -3.55 10.56
C VAL A 106 20.41 -4.28 11.30
N SER A 107 21.47 -4.74 10.60
CA SER A 107 22.62 -5.35 11.28
C SER A 107 23.37 -4.33 12.12
N TYR A 108 23.55 -3.11 11.61
CA TYR A 108 24.20 -2.02 12.32
C TYR A 108 23.41 -1.57 13.57
N ASP A 109 22.09 -1.36 13.47
CA ASP A 109 21.23 -1.00 14.62
C ASP A 109 21.29 -2.07 15.73
N LYS A 110 21.32 -3.35 15.35
CA LYS A 110 21.51 -4.46 16.31
C LYS A 110 22.87 -4.41 17.00
N THR A 111 23.93 -4.00 16.32
CA THR A 111 25.26 -3.85 16.94
C THR A 111 25.33 -2.66 17.88
N ILE A 112 24.69 -1.53 17.56
CA ILE A 112 24.65 -0.35 18.44
C ILE A 112 23.76 -0.59 19.66
N ARG A 113 22.56 -1.14 19.48
CA ARG A 113 21.61 -1.37 20.58
C ARG A 113 22.06 -2.47 21.55
N LYS A 114 23.03 -3.30 21.18
CA LYS A 114 23.62 -4.27 22.10
C LYS A 114 24.55 -3.63 23.14
N GLY A 115 25.00 -2.38 22.94
CA GLY A 115 25.99 -1.74 23.83
C GLY A 115 27.31 -2.53 23.89
N PRO A 116 28.40 -1.96 24.43
CA PRO A 116 29.48 -2.80 24.95
C PRO A 116 28.86 -3.64 26.07
N GLU A 117 28.82 -4.97 25.89
CA GLU A 117 28.28 -5.90 26.89
C GLU A 117 28.99 -5.71 28.25
N ASP A 118 28.22 -5.88 29.35
CA ASP A 118 28.71 -6.14 30.71
C ASP A 118 29.76 -7.27 30.75
#